data_AF-A0A6C0D0Z2-F1
#
_entry.id   AF-A0A6C0D0Z2-F1
#
_cell.length_a   1.000
_cell.length_b   1.000
_cell.length_c   1.000
_cell.angle_alpha   90.00
_cell.angle_beta   90.00
_cell.angle_gamma   90.00
#
_symmetry.space_group_name_H-M   'P 1'
#
loop_
_entity.id
_entity.type
_entity.pdbx_description
1 polymer ?
#
loop_
_entity_poly.entity_id
_entity_poly.type
_entity_poly.pdbx_seq_one_letter_code
_entity_poly.pdbx_strand_id
1 'polypeptide(L)'
;MNIFIGKIEVFKYNYNHMTMRSLEFVQVNFYQLKPNKKYIITDLNGAFYYTGTFSNYHRSGKDVANFKDVTCNVPIKRQCGYITFSYDIGRKYYTIRSKKKEIQNEMERRALAKILISIIGDESFIW
;
A
#
# COMPACT_ATOMS: atom_id res chain seq x y z
N MET A 1 -24.93 21.75 1.58
CA MET A 1 -24.67 20.70 2.59
C MET A 1 -23.35 20.04 2.22
N ASN A 2 -22.26 20.44 2.89
CA ASN A 2 -20.89 20.05 2.56
C ASN A 2 -20.49 18.81 3.36
N ILE A 3 -20.15 17.72 2.69
CA ILE A 3 -19.58 16.53 3.32
C ILE A 3 -18.06 16.63 3.18
N PHE A 4 -17.41 17.02 4.27
CA PHE A 4 -15.97 16.94 4.44
C PHE A 4 -15.56 15.47 4.44
N ILE A 5 -14.89 15.02 3.38
CA ILE A 5 -14.19 13.73 3.37
C ILE A 5 -12.97 13.90 4.27
N GLY A 6 -13.09 13.35 5.48
CA GLY A 6 -12.06 13.32 6.50
C GLY A 6 -10.75 12.80 5.93
N LYS A 7 -9.78 13.71 5.89
CA LYS A 7 -8.36 13.45 6.10
C LYS A 7 -8.12 12.10 6.78
N ILE A 8 -7.42 11.22 6.08
CA ILE A 8 -6.59 10.20 6.71
C ILE A 8 -5.41 10.96 7.34
N GLU A 9 -5.69 11.69 8.42
CA GLU A 9 -4.71 12.26 9.34
C GLU A 9 -4.61 11.29 10.53
N VAL A 10 -4.02 10.12 10.29
CA VAL A 10 -3.48 9.31 11.39
C VAL A 10 -1.98 9.59 11.39
N PHE A 11 -1.48 10.17 12.49
CA PHE A 11 -0.09 10.55 12.78
C PHE A 11 0.42 11.90 12.26
N LYS A 12 -0.19 13.00 12.73
CA LYS A 12 0.56 14.23 13.03
C LYS A 12 0.66 14.39 14.55
N TYR A 13 1.55 13.63 15.17
CA TYR A 13 2.06 13.95 16.50
C TYR A 13 3.57 14.14 16.38
N ASN A 14 4.05 15.25 16.95
CA ASN A 14 5.42 15.74 16.96
C ASN A 14 6.48 14.65 17.21
N TYR A 15 7.01 14.08 16.13
CA TYR A 15 8.32 13.43 16.11
C TYR A 15 9.10 14.02 14.94
N ASN A 16 9.87 15.07 15.24
CA ASN A 16 11.03 15.39 14.43
C ASN A 16 11.97 14.16 14.46
N HIS A 17 12.34 13.70 13.27
CA HIS A 17 13.20 12.56 12.96
C HIS A 17 12.57 11.15 13.05
N MET A 18 12.35 10.58 11.86
CA MET A 18 12.14 9.16 11.55
C MET A 18 10.80 8.52 11.92
N THR A 19 9.76 8.68 11.09
CA THR A 19 8.62 7.75 11.09
C THR A 19 7.95 7.57 9.72
N MET A 20 7.84 6.29 9.30
CA MET A 20 6.89 5.70 8.33
C MET A 20 6.78 6.22 6.87
N ARG A 21 7.89 6.42 6.14
CA ARG A 21 7.85 6.57 4.65
C ARG A 21 8.24 5.32 3.85
N SER A 22 8.47 4.18 4.51
CA SER A 22 9.06 2.99 3.89
C SER A 22 8.06 2.08 3.16
N LEU A 23 6.76 2.28 3.32
CA LEU A 23 5.72 1.45 2.72
C LEU A 23 4.81 2.28 1.83
N GLU A 24 4.49 1.73 0.67
CA GLU A 24 3.56 2.32 -0.29
C GLU A 24 2.46 1.31 -0.64
N PHE A 25 1.22 1.81 -0.69
CA PHE A 25 0.09 1.06 -1.21
C PHE A 25 0.00 1.27 -2.70
N VAL A 26 0.31 0.23 -3.48
CA VAL A 26 0.24 0.27 -4.93
C VAL A 26 -1.06 -0.40 -5.36
N GLN A 27 -1.93 0.33 -6.06
CA GLN A 27 -3.16 -0.23 -6.62
C GLN A 27 -2.82 -1.26 -7.71
N VAL A 28 -3.51 -2.39 -7.70
CA VAL A 28 -3.36 -3.48 -8.66
C VAL A 28 -4.70 -3.71 -9.34
N ASN A 29 -4.70 -3.85 -10.65
CA ASN A 29 -5.93 -4.15 -11.39
C ASN A 29 -6.43 -5.55 -11.06
N PHE A 30 -7.75 -5.75 -11.12
CA PHE A 30 -8.38 -7.04 -10.83
C PHE A 30 -7.74 -8.18 -11.60
N TYR A 31 -7.43 -8.01 -12.90
CA TYR A 31 -6.83 -9.05 -13.75
C TYR A 31 -5.31 -9.20 -13.59
N GLN A 32 -4.68 -8.39 -12.73
CA GLN A 32 -3.23 -8.40 -12.48
C GLN A 32 -2.86 -8.99 -11.11
N LEU A 33 -3.83 -9.58 -10.40
CA LEU A 33 -3.56 -10.28 -9.15
C LEU A 33 -2.69 -11.51 -9.41
N LYS A 34 -1.69 -11.73 -8.56
CA LYS A 34 -0.70 -12.81 -8.68
C LYS A 34 -0.93 -13.86 -7.59
N PRO A 35 -0.98 -15.15 -7.94
CA PRO A 35 -1.18 -16.22 -6.95
C PRO A 35 -0.19 -16.13 -5.78
N ASN A 36 -0.66 -16.47 -4.59
CA ASN A 36 0.09 -16.45 -3.33
C ASN A 36 0.63 -15.07 -2.91
N LYS A 37 0.10 -13.97 -3.46
CA LYS A 37 0.37 -12.61 -2.96
C LYS A 37 -0.76 -12.12 -2.07
N LYS A 38 -0.39 -11.37 -1.03
CA LYS A 38 -1.33 -10.75 -0.10
C LYS A 38 -1.78 -9.40 -0.62
N TYR A 39 -3.08 -9.13 -0.52
CA TYR A 39 -3.69 -7.88 -0.97
C TYR A 39 -4.57 -7.29 0.13
N ILE A 40 -4.72 -5.97 0.08
CA ILE A 40 -5.78 -5.22 0.73
C ILE A 40 -6.89 -5.01 -0.30
N ILE A 41 -8.13 -5.28 0.06
CA ILE A 41 -9.28 -5.28 -0.83
C ILE A 41 -10.33 -4.38 -0.22
N THR A 42 -10.73 -3.32 -0.92
CA THR A 42 -11.74 -2.39 -0.39
C THR A 42 -13.14 -3.00 -0.48
N ASP A 43 -13.99 -2.66 0.48
CA ASP A 43 -15.42 -2.81 0.28
C ASP A 43 -15.94 -1.82 -0.79
N LEU A 44 -17.11 -2.10 -1.37
CA LEU A 44 -17.75 -1.24 -2.38
C LEU A 44 -18.07 0.15 -1.83
N ASN A 45 -18.45 0.23 -0.55
CA ASN A 45 -18.83 1.48 0.10
C ASN A 45 -17.66 2.16 0.82
N GLY A 46 -16.46 1.56 0.78
CA GLY A 46 -15.26 2.09 1.45
C GLY A 46 -15.31 2.09 2.99
N ALA A 47 -16.37 1.54 3.60
CA ALA A 47 -16.55 1.54 5.05
C ALA A 47 -15.60 0.58 5.79
N PHE A 48 -15.08 -0.43 5.08
CA PHE A 48 -14.14 -1.41 5.61
C PHE A 48 -13.28 -2.02 4.49
N TYR A 49 -12.30 -2.82 4.88
CA TYR A 49 -11.42 -3.51 3.93
C TYR A 49 -11.09 -4.93 4.39
N TYR A 50 -10.81 -5.78 3.42
CA TYR A 50 -10.31 -7.12 3.65
C TYR A 50 -8.81 -7.18 3.43
N THR A 51 -8.15 -8.12 4.10
CA THR A 51 -6.80 -8.55 3.74
C THR A 51 -6.81 -10.05 3.51
N GLY A 52 -6.24 -10.52 2.41
CA GLY A 52 -6.19 -11.94 2.10
C GLY A 52 -5.12 -12.27 1.07
N THR A 53 -4.83 -13.56 0.94
CA THR A 53 -3.88 -14.07 -0.06
C THR A 53 -4.64 -14.52 -1.28
N PHE A 54 -4.33 -13.94 -2.44
CA PHE A 54 -4.97 -14.33 -3.70
C PHE A 54 -4.58 -15.77 -4.07
N SER A 55 -5.57 -16.57 -4.44
CA SER A 55 -5.40 -17.97 -4.81
C SER A 55 -5.46 -18.15 -6.32
N ASN A 56 -6.62 -17.90 -6.93
CA ASN A 56 -6.85 -18.04 -8.35
C ASN A 56 -8.07 -17.23 -8.81
N TYR A 57 -8.25 -17.15 -10.12
CA TYR A 57 -9.53 -16.75 -10.70
C TYR A 57 -10.39 -17.97 -10.96
N HIS A 58 -11.69 -17.74 -10.88
CA HIS A 58 -12.70 -18.67 -11.37
C HIS A 58 -13.75 -17.87 -12.14
N ARG A 59 -14.48 -18.52 -13.04
CA ARG A 59 -15.58 -17.90 -13.79
C ARG A 59 -16.87 -18.63 -13.44
N SER A 60 -17.78 -17.92 -12.80
CA SER A 60 -19.13 -18.41 -12.49
C SER A 60 -20.12 -17.31 -12.80
N GLY A 61 -20.50 -17.20 -14.07
CA GLY A 61 -21.27 -16.09 -14.63
C GLY A 61 -20.46 -14.79 -14.79
N LYS A 62 -19.75 -14.37 -13.75
CA LYS A 62 -18.82 -13.22 -13.74
C LYS A 62 -17.41 -13.69 -13.36
N ASP A 63 -16.41 -12.87 -13.66
CA ASP A 63 -15.04 -13.11 -13.20
C ASP A 63 -14.98 -12.95 -11.68
N VAL A 64 -14.49 -13.97 -11.00
CA VAL A 64 -14.33 -13.97 -9.54
C VAL A 64 -12.88 -14.23 -9.16
N ALA A 65 -12.42 -13.56 -8.11
CA ALA A 65 -11.11 -13.72 -7.51
C ALA A 65 -11.25 -14.41 -6.15
N ASN A 66 -10.59 -15.55 -5.99
CA ASN A 66 -10.63 -16.34 -4.76
C ASN A 66 -9.48 -15.96 -3.85
N PHE A 67 -9.76 -15.76 -2.56
CA PHE A 67 -8.78 -15.43 -1.54
C PHE A 67 -8.86 -16.39 -0.36
N LYS A 68 -7.69 -16.70 0.19
CA LYS A 68 -7.49 -17.47 1.43
C LYS A 68 -6.96 -16.57 2.54
N ASP A 69 -7.05 -17.05 3.78
CA ASP A 69 -6.60 -16.36 5.00
C ASP A 69 -7.20 -14.95 5.14
N VAL A 70 -8.46 -14.81 4.73
CA VAL A 70 -9.11 -13.51 4.64
C VAL A 70 -9.46 -13.01 6.03
N THR A 71 -9.12 -11.76 6.30
CA THR A 71 -9.49 -11.02 7.49
C THR A 71 -10.28 -9.79 7.08
N CYS A 72 -11.47 -9.62 7.63
CA CYS A 72 -12.25 -8.40 7.50
C CYS A 72 -11.82 -7.40 8.59
N ASN A 73 -11.41 -6.21 8.16
CA ASN A 73 -10.96 -5.13 9.04
C ASN A 73 -12.09 -4.10 9.16
N VAL A 74 -12.94 -4.34 10.15
CA VAL A 74 -13.95 -3.44 10.70
C VAL A 74 -13.51 -3.08 12.14
N PRO A 75 -14.22 -2.22 12.89
CA PRO A 75 -13.85 -1.91 14.29
C PRO A 75 -13.58 -3.15 15.17
N ILE A 76 -14.20 -4.29 14.84
CA ILE A 76 -13.91 -5.60 15.42
C ILE A 76 -13.37 -6.53 14.32
N LYS A 77 -12.08 -6.86 14.35
CA LYS A 77 -11.46 -7.75 13.35
C LYS A 77 -12.15 -9.12 13.33
N ARG A 78 -12.47 -9.61 12.13
CA ARG A 78 -13.05 -10.96 11.94
C ARG A 78 -12.23 -11.76 10.95
N GLN A 79 -11.87 -12.98 11.33
CA GLN A 79 -11.25 -13.95 10.42
C GLN A 79 -12.34 -14.67 9.63
N CYS A 80 -12.19 -14.71 8.32
CA CYS A 80 -13.19 -15.23 7.39
C CYS A 80 -12.72 -16.49 6.64
N GLY A 81 -11.44 -16.86 6.73
CA GLY A 81 -10.90 -18.03 6.04
C GLY A 81 -10.86 -17.81 4.53
N TYR A 82 -11.83 -18.36 3.80
CA TYR A 82 -11.94 -18.24 2.34
C TYR A 82 -13.07 -17.29 1.94
N ILE A 83 -12.77 -16.32 1.06
CA ILE A 83 -13.77 -15.44 0.46
C ILE A 83 -13.53 -15.33 -1.04
N THR A 84 -14.61 -15.24 -1.81
CA THR A 84 -14.59 -14.93 -3.23
C THR A 84 -15.10 -13.51 -3.47
N PHE A 85 -14.44 -12.78 -4.37
CA PHE A 85 -14.84 -11.43 -4.76
C PHE A 85 -15.14 -11.40 -6.25
N SER A 86 -16.37 -11.05 -6.61
CA SER A 86 -16.72 -10.78 -8.01
C SER A 86 -16.05 -9.50 -8.50
N TYR A 87 -15.71 -9.47 -9.78
CA TYR A 87 -15.26 -8.26 -10.45
C TYR A 87 -16.32 -7.16 -10.32
N ASP A 88 -15.89 -6.01 -9.82
CA ASP A 88 -16.71 -4.83 -9.59
C ASP A 88 -15.84 -3.57 -9.76
N ILE A 89 -16.32 -2.58 -10.49
CA ILE A 89 -15.60 -1.33 -10.79
C ILE A 89 -15.31 -0.53 -9.50
N GLY A 90 -16.17 -0.66 -8.49
CA GLY A 90 -15.99 0.02 -7.20
C GLY A 90 -14.91 -0.60 -6.31
N ARG A 91 -14.52 -1.86 -6.58
CA ARG A 91 -13.60 -2.61 -5.71
C ARG A 91 -12.14 -2.40 -6.13
N LYS A 92 -11.31 -1.95 -5.20
CA LYS A 92 -9.89 -1.70 -5.41
C LYS A 92 -9.03 -2.71 -4.66
N TYR A 93 -7.91 -3.08 -5.26
CA TYR A 93 -6.94 -4.02 -4.72
C TYR A 93 -5.60 -3.31 -4.55
N TYR A 94 -4.95 -3.49 -3.41
CA TYR A 94 -3.65 -2.87 -3.12
C TYR A 94 -2.65 -3.91 -2.67
N THR A 95 -1.42 -3.78 -3.15
CA THR A 95 -0.26 -4.47 -2.58
C THR A 95 0.57 -3.48 -1.77
N ILE A 96 1.26 -3.98 -0.75
CA ILE A 96 2.22 -3.17 0.00
C ILE A 96 3.59 -3.38 -0.61
N ARG A 97 4.19 -2.29 -1.10
CA ARG A 97 5.57 -2.29 -1.60
C ARG A 97 6.47 -1.58 -0.61
N SER A 98 7.62 -2.18 -0.33
CA SER A 98 8.67 -1.52 0.43
C SER A 98 9.46 -0.57 -0.47
N LYS A 99 9.60 0.68 -0.05
CA LYS A 99 10.49 1.70 -0.63
C LYS A 99 11.89 1.68 -0.02
N LYS A 100 12.23 0.66 0.79
CA LYS A 100 13.50 0.61 1.51
C LYS A 100 14.71 0.84 0.60
N LYS A 101 14.75 0.20 -0.57
CA LYS A 101 15.87 0.32 -1.52
C LYS A 101 15.96 1.72 -2.13
N GLU A 102 14.83 2.31 -2.52
CA GLU A 102 14.78 3.68 -3.05
C GLU A 102 15.26 4.70 -2.01
N ILE A 103 14.79 4.55 -0.77
CA ILE A 103 15.23 5.38 0.36
C ILE A 103 16.72 5.21 0.61
N GLN A 104 17.22 3.97 0.61
CA GLN A 104 18.64 3.68 0.80
C GLN A 104 19.50 4.37 -0.27
N ASN A 105 19.14 4.23 -1.55
CA ASN A 105 19.87 4.85 -2.65
C ASN A 105 19.90 6.39 -2.52
N GLU A 106 18.77 7.00 -2.15
CA GLU A 106 18.69 8.44 -1.95
C GLU A 106 19.54 8.91 -0.76
N MET A 107 19.58 8.13 0.34
CA MET A 107 20.46 8.41 1.47
C MET A 107 21.94 8.29 1.08
N GLU A 108 22.31 7.24 0.35
CA GLU A 108 23.68 7.03 -0.15
C GLU A 108 24.11 8.18 -1.06
N ARG A 109 23.24 8.63 -1.98
CA ARG A 109 23.56 9.77 -2.85
C ARG A 109 23.76 11.06 -2.06
N ARG A 110 22.93 11.33 -1.04
CA ARG A 110 23.11 12.50 -0.16
C ARG A 110 24.39 12.41 0.65
N ALA A 111 24.76 11.22 1.12
CA ALA A 111 26.01 11.02 1.84
C ALA A 111 27.22 11.28 0.92
N LEU A 112 27.19 10.76 -0.30
CA LEU A 112 28.23 10.99 -1.31
C LEU A 112 28.36 12.47 -1.66
N ALA A 113 27.24 13.18 -1.88
CA ALA A 113 27.25 14.61 -2.17
C ALA A 113 27.91 15.41 -1.03
N LYS A 114 27.59 15.11 0.23
CA LYS A 114 28.22 15.75 1.39
C LYS A 114 29.73 15.49 1.47
N ILE A 115 30.16 14.27 1.19
CA ILE A 115 31.59 13.93 1.16
C ILE A 115 32.30 14.72 0.05
N LEU A 116 31.72 14.79 -1.15
CA LEU A 116 32.29 15.53 -2.27
C LEU A 116 32.40 17.03 -1.97
N ILE A 117 31.36 17.65 -1.42
CA ILE A 117 31.40 19.06 -0.98
C ILE A 117 32.52 19.26 0.05
N SER A 118 32.65 18.35 1.02
CA SER A 118 33.70 18.44 2.05
C SER A 118 35.12 18.31 1.49
N ILE A 119 35.33 17.55 0.41
CA ILE A 119 36.64 17.33 -0.21
C ILE A 119 36.99 18.46 -1.18
N ILE A 120 36.04 18.86 -2.01
CA ILE A 120 36.25 19.80 -3.12
C ILE A 120 36.11 21.25 -2.65
N GLY A 121 35.34 21.51 -1.58
CA GLY A 121 35.08 22.86 -1.07
C GLY A 121 34.14 23.69 -1.97
N ASP A 122 33.55 23.06 -2.99
CA ASP A 122 32.66 23.72 -3.95
C ASP A 122 31.20 23.39 -3.61
N GLU A 123 30.49 24.41 -3.14
CA GLU A 123 29.07 24.32 -2.76
C GLU A 123 28.13 24.24 -3.97
N SER A 124 28.64 24.33 -5.21
CA SER A 124 27.83 24.25 -6.43
C SER A 124 27.20 22.88 -6.69
N PHE A 125 27.60 21.84 -5.93
CA PHE A 125 26.92 20.54 -5.89
C PHE A 125 25.60 20.63 -5.08
N ILE A 126 24.63 21.37 -5.60
CA ILE A 126 23.30 21.49 -4.98
C ILE A 126 22.35 20.46 -5.60
N TRP A 127 21.67 19.69 -4.75
CA TRP A 127 20.65 18.69 -5.08
C TRP A 127 19.26 19.13 -4.62
#